data_AF-A0A1G2ISU0-F1
#
_entry.id   AF-A0A1G2ISU0-F1
#
_cell.length_a   1.000
_cell.length_b   1.000
_cell.length_c   1.000
_cell.angle_alpha   90.00
_cell.angle_beta   90.00
_cell.angle_gamma   90.00
#
_symmetry.space_group_name_H-M   'P 1'
#
loop_
_entity.id
_entity.type
_entity.pdbx_description
1 polymer ?
#
loop_
_entity_poly.entity_id
_entity_poly.type
_entity_poly.pdbx_seq_one_letter_code
_entity_poly.pdbx_strand_id
1 'polypeptide(L)'
;MMAQVIVSLSEKGKLRVLNICLRRLNDRKEHWDKKWRMVAFDIPNIHRKGRDAVRYRLRSGGFYKLQESMFIHPYNCEREIRDLAALFKLEKYVSFALLDFIDGQDGLIKLFKLN
;
A
#
# COMPACT_ATOMS: atom_id res chain seq x y z
N MET A 1 37.32 18.36 13.81
CA MET A 1 36.05 18.32 13.07
C MET A 1 35.84 16.89 12.61
N MET A 2 34.89 16.14 13.18
CA MET A 2 34.67 14.75 12.76
C MET A 2 33.93 14.72 11.42
N ALA A 3 34.46 13.96 10.45
CA ALA A 3 33.80 13.76 9.17
C ALA A 3 32.60 12.83 9.38
N GLN A 4 31.41 13.29 9.01
CA GLN A 4 30.18 12.50 9.09
C GLN A 4 29.89 11.88 7.71
N VAL A 5 29.87 10.55 7.65
CA VAL A 5 29.52 9.81 6.43
C VAL A 5 28.02 9.55 6.43
N ILE A 6 27.30 10.06 5.44
CA ILE A 6 25.87 9.81 5.24
C ILE A 6 25.72 8.76 4.14
N VAL A 7 25.05 7.65 4.47
CA VAL A 7 24.74 6.57 3.53
C VAL A 7 23.24 6.58 3.24
N SER A 8 22.86 6.46 1.97
CA SER A 8 21.47 6.40 1.54
C SER A 8 21.25 5.28 0.52
N LEU A 9 20.04 4.71 0.49
CA LEU A 9 19.68 3.70 -0.50
C LEU A 9 19.54 4.32 -1.89
N SER A 10 20.06 3.60 -2.90
CA SER A 10 19.72 3.86 -4.30
C SER A 10 18.23 3.60 -4.55
N GLU A 11 17.69 4.11 -5.66
CA GLU A 11 16.29 3.86 -6.06
C GLU A 11 15.96 2.37 -6.17
N LYS A 12 16.88 1.56 -6.71
CA LYS A 12 16.75 0.10 -6.76
C LYS A 12 16.73 -0.51 -5.35
N GLY A 13 17.53 0.03 -4.43
CA GLY A 13 17.55 -0.36 -3.02
C GLY A 13 16.24 -0.03 -2.31
N LYS A 14 15.74 1.21 -2.44
CA LYS A 14 14.44 1.64 -1.91
C LYS A 14 13.32 0.75 -2.41
N LEU A 15 13.31 0.46 -3.72
CA LEU A 15 12.30 -0.40 -4.31
C LEU A 15 12.34 -1.82 -3.76
N ARG A 16 13.53 -2.37 -3.53
CA ARG A 16 13.69 -3.71 -2.94
C ARG A 16 13.16 -3.75 -1.52
N VAL A 17 13.47 -2.75 -0.70
CA VAL A 17 12.95 -2.62 0.67
C VAL A 17 11.42 -2.52 0.66
N LEU A 18 10.87 -1.64 -0.17
CA LEU A 18 9.42 -1.48 -0.30
C LEU A 18 8.72 -2.79 -0.66
N ASN A 19 9.26 -3.55 -1.63
CA ASN A 19 8.70 -4.84 -2.01
C ASN A 19 8.75 -5.86 -0.86
N ILE A 20 9.79 -5.84 -0.03
CA ILE A 20 9.89 -6.69 1.17
C ILE A 20 8.83 -6.28 2.20
N CYS A 21 8.70 -4.97 2.48
CA CYS A 21 7.71 -4.45 3.42
C CYS A 21 6.28 -4.81 2.99
N LEU A 22 5.93 -4.58 1.71
CA LEU A 22 4.61 -4.91 1.18
C LEU A 22 4.32 -6.41 1.22
N ARG A 23 5.29 -7.27 0.87
CA ARG A 23 5.09 -8.73 0.96
C ARG A 23 4.83 -9.19 2.38
N ARG A 24 5.53 -8.59 3.36
CA ARG A 24 5.34 -8.90 4.78
C ARG A 24 3.96 -8.49 5.31
N LEU A 25 3.20 -7.64 4.61
CA LEU A 25 1.82 -7.32 5.00
C LEU A 25 0.94 -8.58 5.02
N ASN A 26 1.17 -9.54 4.12
CA ASN A 26 0.45 -10.81 4.08
C ASN A 26 0.72 -11.69 5.32
N ASP A 27 1.91 -11.57 5.88
CA ASP A 27 2.38 -12.41 6.99
C ASP A 27 2.15 -11.75 8.35
N ARG A 28 1.52 -10.57 8.39
CA ARG A 28 1.24 -9.88 9.64
C ARG A 28 0.25 -10.68 10.48
N LYS A 29 0.66 -10.95 11.72
CA LYS A 29 -0.18 -11.59 12.75
C LYS A 29 -0.82 -10.55 13.68
N GLU A 30 -1.01 -9.33 13.18
CA GLU A 30 -1.64 -8.26 13.93
C GLU A 30 -3.12 -8.57 14.14
N HIS A 31 -3.66 -8.17 15.30
CA HIS A 31 -5.11 -8.20 15.50
C HIS A 31 -5.75 -7.09 14.65
N TRP A 32 -6.87 -7.40 14.00
CA TRP A 32 -7.61 -6.40 13.25
C TRP A 32 -8.21 -5.39 14.22
N ASP A 33 -7.93 -4.10 14.00
CA ASP A 33 -8.42 -3.00 14.84
C ASP A 33 -9.84 -2.54 14.44
N LYS A 34 -10.57 -3.38 13.70
CA LYS A 34 -11.92 -3.11 13.16
C LYS A 34 -12.00 -1.94 12.19
N LYS A 35 -10.87 -1.49 11.64
CA LYS A 35 -10.83 -0.43 10.62
C LYS A 35 -10.25 -0.94 9.32
N TRP A 36 -10.70 -0.36 8.22
CA TRP A 36 -10.22 -0.68 6.87
C TRP A 36 -9.25 0.39 6.38
N ARG A 37 -8.21 -0.04 5.65
CA ARG A 37 -7.26 0.83 4.96
C ARG A 37 -7.56 0.78 3.48
N MET A 38 -8.14 1.86 2.97
CA MET A 38 -8.45 2.00 1.56
C MET A 38 -7.37 2.79 0.86
N VAL A 39 -6.95 2.30 -0.31
CA VAL A 39 -6.10 3.01 -1.26
C VAL A 39 -6.92 3.25 -2.52
N ALA A 40 -7.16 4.51 -2.84
CA ALA A 40 -7.82 4.92 -4.08
C ALA A 40 -6.83 5.74 -4.91
N PHE A 41 -6.92 5.68 -6.24
CA PHE A 41 -6.07 6.51 -7.08
C PHE A 41 -6.73 6.92 -8.39
N ASP A 42 -6.38 8.11 -8.87
CA ASP A 42 -6.71 8.59 -10.21
C ASP A 42 -5.42 9.03 -10.90
N ILE A 43 -4.73 8.06 -11.51
CA ILE A 43 -3.41 8.27 -12.12
C ILE A 43 -3.57 8.45 -13.64
N PRO A 44 -3.22 9.64 -14.19
CA PRO A 44 -3.30 9.94 -15.60
C PRO A 44 -2.54 8.94 -16.49
N ASN A 45 -3.00 8.76 -17.73
CA ASN A 45 -2.40 7.81 -18.67
C ASN A 45 -0.92 8.08 -18.98
N ILE A 46 -0.46 9.33 -18.89
CA ILE A 46 0.96 9.68 -19.00
C ILE A 46 1.84 8.95 -17.95
N HIS A 47 1.24 8.55 -16.83
CA HIS A 47 1.89 7.83 -15.74
C HIS A 47 1.47 6.34 -15.69
N ARG A 48 1.02 5.77 -16.81
CA ARG A 48 0.53 4.37 -16.90
C ARG A 48 1.48 3.35 -16.25
N LYS A 49 2.79 3.44 -16.51
CA LYS A 49 3.78 2.52 -15.90
C LYS A 49 3.76 2.59 -14.37
N GLY A 50 3.63 3.79 -13.80
CA GLY A 50 3.52 4.00 -12.36
C GLY A 50 2.21 3.45 -11.80
N ARG A 51 1.08 3.66 -12.50
CA ARG A 51 -0.22 3.07 -12.15
C ARG A 51 -0.16 1.55 -12.11
N ASP A 52 0.37 0.92 -13.16
CA ASP A 52 0.49 -0.53 -13.25
C ASP A 52 1.41 -1.08 -12.15
N ALA A 53 2.48 -0.34 -11.83
CA ALA A 53 3.40 -0.66 -10.75
C ALA A 53 2.76 -0.57 -9.35
N VAL A 54 1.91 0.42 -9.08
CA VAL A 54 1.13 0.54 -7.83
C VAL A 54 0.16 -0.63 -7.71
N ARG A 55 -0.61 -0.92 -8.76
CA ARG A 55 -1.59 -2.02 -8.77
C ARG A 55 -0.96 -3.37 -8.51
N TYR A 56 0.16 -3.66 -9.19
CA TYR A 56 0.88 -4.91 -8.99
C TYR A 56 1.34 -5.06 -7.53
N ARG A 57 1.87 -3.98 -6.94
CA ARG A 57 2.39 -3.97 -5.57
C ARG A 57 1.30 -4.14 -4.52
N LEU A 58 0.19 -3.43 -4.65
CA LEU A 58 -0.98 -3.60 -3.78
C LEU A 58 -1.48 -5.04 -3.80
N ARG A 59 -1.66 -5.64 -4.99
CA ARG A 59 -2.06 -7.05 -5.11
C ARG A 59 -1.05 -7.99 -4.46
N SER A 60 0.25 -7.76 -4.69
CA SER A 60 1.30 -8.60 -4.11
C SER A 60 1.40 -8.49 -2.58
N GLY A 61 0.94 -7.37 -2.01
CA GLY A 61 0.88 -7.13 -0.57
C GLY A 61 -0.47 -7.48 0.06
N GLY A 62 -1.32 -8.25 -0.62
CA GLY A 62 -2.54 -8.80 -0.03
C GLY A 62 -3.76 -7.90 -0.06
N PHE A 63 -3.68 -6.76 -0.74
CA PHE A 63 -4.84 -5.89 -0.84
C PHE A 63 -5.91 -6.53 -1.72
N TYR A 64 -7.15 -6.48 -1.25
CA TYR A 64 -8.30 -6.85 -2.05
C TYR A 64 -8.66 -5.71 -3.01
N LYS A 65 -8.92 -6.04 -4.27
CA LYS A 65 -9.31 -5.07 -5.29
C LYS A 65 -10.83 -4.88 -5.26
N LEU A 66 -11.29 -3.75 -4.72
CA LEU A 66 -12.71 -3.37 -4.71
C LEU A 66 -13.20 -2.90 -6.08
N GLN A 67 -12.40 -2.06 -6.74
CA GLN A 67 -12.68 -1.52 -8.07
C GLN A 67 -11.38 -1.36 -8.87
N GLU A 68 -11.48 -0.84 -10.09
CA GLU A 68 -10.32 -0.69 -10.98
C GLU A 68 -9.18 0.10 -10.33
N SER A 69 -9.49 1.16 -9.58
CA SER A 69 -8.50 1.99 -8.91
C SER A 69 -8.73 2.11 -7.39
N MET A 70 -9.35 1.09 -6.78
CA MET A 70 -9.65 1.07 -5.35
C MET A 70 -9.31 -0.28 -4.73
N PHE A 71 -8.53 -0.22 -3.66
CA PHE A 71 -7.97 -1.38 -2.97
C PHE A 71 -8.19 -1.24 -1.46
N ILE A 72 -8.32 -2.37 -0.77
CA ILE A 72 -8.60 -2.40 0.67
C ILE A 72 -7.75 -3.44 1.39
N HIS A 73 -7.37 -3.12 2.62
CA HIS A 73 -6.59 -3.98 3.50
C HIS A 73 -7.01 -3.79 4.96
N PRO A 74 -7.01 -4.83 5.80
CA PRO A 74 -7.41 -4.70 7.20
C PRO A 74 -6.30 -4.09 8.09
N TYR A 75 -5.03 -4.40 7.82
CA TYR A 75 -3.91 -4.00 8.68
C TYR A 75 -3.26 -2.69 8.27
N ASN A 76 -2.60 -2.04 9.24
CA ASN A 76 -1.95 -0.75 9.02
C ASN A 76 -0.80 -0.85 8.00
N CYS A 77 -0.91 -0.08 6.93
CA CYS A 77 0.00 -0.04 5.81
C CYS A 77 0.26 1.39 5.32
N GLU A 78 -0.12 2.41 6.10
CA GLU A 78 -0.10 3.81 5.65
C GLU A 78 1.29 4.24 5.17
N ARG A 79 2.32 3.90 5.95
CA ARG A 79 3.71 4.23 5.61
C ARG A 79 4.12 3.59 4.29
N GLU A 80 3.86 2.30 4.12
CA GLU A 80 4.18 1.57 2.90
C GLU A 80 3.47 2.16 1.66
N ILE A 81 2.23 2.62 1.82
CA ILE A 81 1.48 3.28 0.73
C ILE A 81 2.07 4.66 0.41
N ARG A 82 2.45 5.45 1.41
CA ARG A 82 3.11 6.75 1.21
C ARG A 82 4.47 6.58 0.52
N ASP A 83 5.29 5.63 0.99
CA ASP A 83 6.59 5.30 0.40
C ASP A 83 6.44 4.80 -1.05
N LEU A 84 5.40 3.99 -1.33
CA LEU A 84 5.07 3.52 -2.67
C LEU A 84 4.71 4.67 -3.61
N ALA A 85 3.82 5.56 -3.18
CA ALA A 85 3.41 6.70 -4.00
C ALA A 85 4.60 7.64 -4.27
N ALA A 86 5.42 7.92 -3.26
CA ALA A 86 6.60 8.77 -3.37
C ALA A 86 7.66 8.21 -4.32
N LEU A 87 7.93 6.89 -4.26
CA LEU A 87 8.89 6.23 -5.13
C LEU A 87 8.55 6.41 -6.63
N PHE A 88 7.25 6.44 -6.95
CA PHE A 88 6.78 6.64 -8.33
C PHE A 88 6.42 8.09 -8.66
N LYS A 89 6.56 9.03 -7.72
CA LYS A 89 6.16 10.44 -7.84
C LYS A 89 4.67 10.62 -8.16
N LEU A 90 3.82 9.86 -7.46
CA LEU A 90 2.38 9.78 -7.68
C LEU A 90 1.55 10.23 -6.47
N GLU A 91 2.16 10.88 -5.48
CA GLU A 91 1.54 11.26 -4.21
C GLU A 91 0.23 12.04 -4.41
N LYS A 92 0.22 12.99 -5.36
CA LYS A 92 -0.98 13.79 -5.69
C LYS A 92 -2.13 13.00 -6.32
N TYR A 93 -1.88 11.77 -6.78
CA TYR A 93 -2.85 10.92 -7.46
C TYR A 93 -3.33 9.75 -6.58
N VAL A 94 -2.73 9.56 -5.41
CA VAL A 94 -3.02 8.43 -4.51
C VAL A 94 -3.61 8.96 -3.23
N SER A 95 -4.82 8.50 -2.91
CA SER A 95 -5.52 8.77 -1.66
C SER A 95 -5.48 7.55 -0.76
N PHE A 96 -5.26 7.79 0.53
CA PHE A 96 -5.34 6.79 1.58
C PHE A 96 -6.45 7.19 2.55
N ALA A 97 -7.31 6.25 2.90
CA ALA A 97 -8.38 6.48 3.86
C ALA A 97 -8.43 5.38 4.91
N LEU A 98 -8.75 5.78 6.13
CA LEU A 98 -9.11 4.90 7.21
C LEU A 98 -10.63 4.91 7.34
N LEU A 99 -11.24 3.73 7.23
CA LEU A 99 -12.71 3.61 7.23
C LEU A 99 -13.15 2.74 8.41
N ASP A 100 -14.19 3.16 9.11
CA ASP A 100 -14.87 2.33 10.13
C ASP A 100 -15.82 1.31 9.49
N PHE A 101 -16.26 1.56 8.25
CA PHE A 101 -17.24 0.75 7.55
C PHE A 101 -17.00 0.79 6.04
N ILE A 102 -17.34 -0.31 5.37
CA ILE A 102 -17.52 -0.35 3.91
C ILE A 102 -18.63 -1.33 3.56
N ASP A 103 -19.39 -1.03 2.49
CA ASP A 103 -20.43 -1.92 1.98
C ASP A 103 -19.87 -3.32 1.67
N GLY A 104 -20.62 -4.36 2.08
CA GLY A 104 -20.23 -5.74 1.87
C GLY A 104 -19.05 -6.23 2.73
N GLN A 105 -18.69 -5.50 3.80
CA GLN A 105 -17.56 -5.87 4.66
C GLN A 105 -17.65 -7.27 5.27
N ASP A 106 -18.84 -7.87 5.43
CA ASP A 106 -18.98 -9.25 5.90
C ASP A 106 -18.25 -10.26 5.00
N GLY A 107 -18.30 -10.03 3.68
CA GLY A 107 -17.55 -10.83 2.72
C GLY A 107 -16.05 -10.62 2.84
N LEU A 108 -15.62 -9.38 3.09
CA LEU A 108 -14.21 -9.03 3.29
C LEU A 108 -13.67 -9.61 4.61
N ILE A 109 -14.43 -9.54 5.70
CA ILE A 109 -14.08 -10.12 7.01
C ILE A 109 -13.82 -11.62 6.85
N LYS A 110 -14.71 -12.34 6.15
CA LYS A 110 -14.52 -13.77 5.83
C LYS A 110 -13.30 -14.00 4.95
N LEU A 111 -13.11 -13.19 3.91
CA LEU A 111 -11.97 -13.30 2.98
C LEU A 111 -10.63 -13.17 3.72
N PHE A 112 -10.51 -12.17 4.58
CA PHE A 112 -9.31 -11.88 5.36
C PHE A 112 -9.19 -12.71 6.65
N LYS A 113 -10.20 -13.55 6.96
CA LYS A 113 -10.25 -14.40 8.16
C LYS A 113 -10.11 -13.58 9.46
N LEU A 114 -10.83 -12.46 9.53
CA LEU A 114 -10.79 -11.54 10.67
C LEU A 114 -11.79 -12.00 11.75
N ASN A 115 -11.46 -11.72 13.01
CA ASN A 115 -12.27 -12.03 14.19
C ASN A 115 -13.04 -10.81 14.69
#